data_AF-A0A2I0TDI2-F1
#
_entry.id   AF-A0A2I0TDI2-F1
#
_cell.length_a   1.000
_cell.length_b   1.000
_cell.length_c   1.000
_cell.angle_alpha   90.00
_cell.angle_beta   90.00
_cell.angle_gamma   90.00
#
_symmetry.space_group_name_H-M   'P 1'
#
loop_
_entity.id
_entity.type
_entity.pdbx_description
1 polymer ?
#
loop_
_entity_poly.entity_id
_entity_poly.type
_entity_poly.pdbx_seq_one_letter_code
_entity_poly.pdbx_strand_id
1 'polypeptide(L)'
;MGGNQGSAYQWLHTGVLVVNLMACYRENKLLFLISACNFHFVSPEHVCSILASLLRNLRGQQRTRLLNKFTENDSEKVDRLMELYFKYLDAMQAADKKIDGEKHDMVRRGEIIDDDMEDEFYLRRLDAGLFVLQLICYIMAEICNANVPQIRQRVHQILNMRGSSIKIVRHILKEYAENIGDGKNQEFRESEQKRILDLLENF
;
A
#
# COMPACT_ATOMS: atom_id res chain seq x y z
N MET A 1 20.81 15.59 -20.90
CA MET A 1 19.76 16.17 -20.04
C MET A 1 19.01 15.00 -19.41
N GLY A 2 19.57 14.42 -18.34
CA GLY A 2 18.99 13.28 -17.63
C GLY A 2 18.29 13.78 -16.37
N GLY A 3 16.95 13.78 -16.40
CA GLY A 3 16.12 14.22 -15.29
C GLY A 3 16.08 13.17 -14.19
N ASN A 4 16.57 13.56 -13.02
CA ASN A 4 16.66 12.82 -11.78
C ASN A 4 15.26 12.43 -11.24
N GLN A 5 14.74 11.24 -11.62
CA GLN A 5 13.45 10.73 -11.12
C GLN A 5 13.57 9.88 -9.83
N GLY A 6 14.79 9.49 -9.42
CA GLY A 6 15.02 8.76 -8.16
C GLY A 6 14.77 9.58 -6.88
N SER A 7 14.64 10.91 -7.00
CA SER A 7 14.48 11.81 -5.87
C SER A 7 13.10 11.70 -5.21
N ALA A 8 12.00 11.54 -5.98
CA ALA A 8 10.64 11.61 -5.45
C ALA A 8 10.32 10.51 -4.41
N TYR A 9 10.87 9.31 -4.59
CA TYR A 9 10.70 8.18 -3.69
C TYR A 9 11.47 8.33 -2.38
N GLN A 10 12.58 9.07 -2.40
CA GLN A 10 13.37 9.37 -1.22
C GLN A 10 12.70 10.43 -0.32
N TRP A 11 11.85 11.31 -0.89
CA TRP A 11 11.08 12.32 -0.14
C TRP A 11 9.87 11.75 0.62
N LEU A 12 9.27 10.65 0.14
CA LEU A 12 8.15 9.99 0.83
C LEU A 12 8.59 9.29 2.14
N HIS A 13 9.85 8.84 2.21
CA HIS A 13 10.39 8.12 3.37
C HIS A 13 11.19 8.98 4.36
N THR A 14 11.48 10.25 4.06
CA THR A 14 12.35 11.15 4.86
C THR A 14 11.63 11.93 5.96
N GLY A 15 10.36 11.66 6.27
CA GLY A 15 9.68 12.29 7.41
C GLY A 15 9.37 13.79 7.24
N VAL A 16 9.80 14.42 6.15
CA VAL A 16 9.51 15.83 5.84
C VAL A 16 8.01 16.05 5.56
N LEU A 17 7.35 15.06 4.95
CA LEU A 17 5.88 15.04 4.78
C LEU A 17 5.16 14.84 6.12
N VAL A 18 5.75 14.10 7.08
CA VAL A 18 5.18 13.90 8.42
C VAL A 18 5.22 15.20 9.23
N VAL A 19 6.29 16.00 9.10
CA VAL A 19 6.42 17.29 9.79
C VAL A 19 5.43 18.33 9.21
N ASN A 20 5.25 18.38 7.89
CA ASN A 20 4.26 19.26 7.27
C ASN A 20 2.81 18.79 7.51
N LEU A 21 2.53 17.48 7.62
CA LEU A 21 1.24 16.99 8.09
C LEU A 21 1.01 17.28 9.59
N MET A 22 2.04 17.25 10.42
CA MET A 22 1.94 17.62 11.84
C MET A 22 1.67 19.12 12.03
N ALA A 23 2.12 20.00 11.13
CA ALA A 23 1.69 21.40 11.14
C ALA A 23 0.18 21.54 10.83
N CYS A 24 -0.37 20.70 9.96
CA CYS A 24 -1.81 20.63 9.67
C CYS A 24 -2.63 19.97 10.80
N TYR A 25 -1.98 19.19 11.68
CA TYR A 25 -2.55 18.48 12.83
C TYR A 25 -3.02 19.42 13.96
N ARG A 26 -2.50 20.65 14.02
CA ARG A 26 -2.82 21.60 15.11
C ARG A 26 -4.22 22.23 15.00
N GLU A 27 -4.90 22.12 13.86
CA GLU A 27 -6.16 22.84 13.61
C GLU A 27 -7.39 21.94 13.39
N ASN A 28 -7.38 20.65 13.76
CA ASN A 28 -8.52 19.72 13.53
C ASN A 28 -8.95 19.55 12.05
N LYS A 29 -8.22 20.09 11.07
CA LYS A 29 -8.56 20.05 9.63
C LYS A 29 -8.24 18.71 8.93
N LEU A 30 -7.43 17.84 9.54
CA LEU A 30 -7.10 16.52 8.97
C LEU A 30 -8.32 15.57 8.95
N LEU A 31 -9.21 15.69 9.94
CA LEU A 31 -10.51 15.01 9.97
C LEU A 31 -11.45 15.52 8.88
N PHE A 32 -11.32 16.80 8.50
CA PHE A 32 -12.01 17.36 7.34
C PHE A 32 -11.44 16.82 6.04
N LEU A 33 -10.13 16.59 5.91
CA LEU A 33 -9.58 15.89 4.74
C LEU A 33 -10.11 14.45 4.67
N ILE A 34 -10.15 13.67 5.75
CA ILE A 34 -10.68 12.28 5.68
C ILE A 34 -12.21 12.25 5.49
N SER A 35 -12.95 13.22 6.03
CA SER A 35 -14.42 13.33 5.91
C SER A 35 -14.88 14.05 4.64
N ALA A 36 -14.04 14.91 4.04
CA ALA A 36 -14.29 15.64 2.79
C ALA A 36 -13.44 15.12 1.62
N CYS A 37 -12.59 14.10 1.83
CA CYS A 37 -12.05 13.25 0.78
C CYS A 37 -13.20 12.41 0.23
N ASN A 38 -14.06 13.08 -0.52
CA ASN A 38 -14.49 12.52 -1.79
C ASN A 38 -13.21 12.03 -2.48
N PHE A 39 -13.09 10.72 -2.65
CA PHE A 39 -11.98 10.01 -3.29
C PHE A 39 -11.78 10.37 -4.79
N HIS A 40 -12.23 11.58 -5.18
CA HIS A 40 -12.50 12.04 -6.53
C HIS A 40 -11.42 13.03 -7.03
N PHE A 41 -10.68 13.74 -6.16
CA PHE A 41 -9.83 14.86 -6.60
C PHE A 41 -8.33 14.79 -6.23
N VAL A 42 -7.91 13.87 -5.35
CA VAL A 42 -6.49 13.69 -4.98
C VAL A 42 -6.03 12.33 -5.52
N SER A 43 -4.79 12.24 -6.05
CA SER A 43 -4.30 10.96 -6.56
C SER A 43 -4.35 9.91 -5.44
N PRO A 44 -4.89 8.71 -5.72
CA PRO A 44 -5.11 7.67 -4.72
C PRO A 44 -3.82 7.28 -3.99
N GLU A 45 -2.67 7.46 -4.62
CA GLU A 45 -1.34 7.21 -4.07
C GLU A 45 -1.04 8.10 -2.86
N HIS A 46 -1.27 9.42 -2.97
CA HIS A 46 -1.01 10.35 -1.88
C HIS A 46 -1.95 10.08 -0.70
N VAL A 47 -3.22 9.78 -0.98
CA VAL A 47 -4.20 9.46 0.05
C VAL A 47 -3.82 8.17 0.78
N CYS A 48 -3.46 7.10 0.04
CA CYS A 48 -3.03 5.84 0.64
C CYS A 48 -1.75 6.00 1.46
N SER A 49 -0.78 6.78 0.97
CA SER A 49 0.47 7.05 1.70
C SER A 49 0.23 7.78 3.02
N ILE A 50 -0.62 8.81 3.01
CA ILE A 50 -1.02 9.54 4.23
C ILE A 50 -1.74 8.59 5.19
N LEU A 51 -2.69 7.81 4.70
CA LEU A 51 -3.49 6.91 5.53
C LEU A 51 -2.64 5.80 6.16
N ALA A 52 -1.74 5.18 5.40
CA ALA A 52 -0.77 4.22 5.89
C ALA A 52 0.12 4.85 6.99
N SER A 53 0.58 6.08 6.77
CA SER A 53 1.39 6.82 7.74
C SER A 53 0.62 7.15 9.03
N LEU A 54 -0.66 7.50 8.93
CA LEU A 54 -1.52 7.75 10.08
C LEU A 54 -1.77 6.47 10.88
N LEU A 55 -2.12 5.37 10.21
CA LEU A 55 -2.32 4.08 10.89
C LEU A 55 -1.04 3.64 11.62
N ARG A 56 0.12 3.77 10.96
CA ARG A 56 1.41 3.44 11.55
C ARG A 56 1.71 4.24 12.82
N ASN A 57 1.53 5.56 12.79
CA ASN A 57 2.02 6.46 13.84
C ASN A 57 0.99 6.80 14.92
N LEU A 58 -0.31 6.76 14.63
CA LEU A 58 -1.32 7.11 15.62
C LEU A 58 -1.43 6.05 16.72
N ARG A 59 -1.65 6.51 17.94
CA ARG A 59 -1.82 5.71 19.16
C ARG A 59 -2.96 6.28 20.02
N GLY A 60 -3.47 5.46 20.95
CA GLY A 60 -4.54 5.87 21.88
C GLY A 60 -5.80 6.38 21.19
N GLN A 61 -6.40 7.43 21.75
CA GLN A 61 -7.68 7.98 21.27
C GLN A 61 -7.66 8.43 19.80
N GLN A 62 -6.52 8.89 19.30
CA GLN A 62 -6.39 9.38 17.92
C GLN A 62 -6.51 8.24 16.92
N ARG A 63 -5.90 7.08 17.23
CA ARG A 63 -6.05 5.85 16.44
C ARG A 63 -7.50 5.36 16.46
N THR A 64 -8.15 5.36 17.62
CA THR A 64 -9.58 4.98 17.74
C THR A 64 -10.47 5.88 16.88
N ARG A 65 -10.25 7.20 16.89
CA ARG A 65 -11.01 8.13 16.04
C ARG A 65 -10.82 7.85 14.55
N LEU A 66 -9.60 7.53 14.12
CA LEU A 66 -9.33 7.15 12.73
C LEU A 66 -10.05 5.85 12.37
N LEU A 67 -9.98 4.82 13.22
CA LEU A 67 -10.64 3.54 12.98
C LEU A 67 -12.17 3.67 12.90
N ASN A 68 -12.76 4.54 13.72
CA ASN A 68 -14.20 4.81 13.64
C ASN A 68 -14.61 5.40 12.28
N LYS A 69 -13.70 6.08 11.56
CA LYS A 69 -13.99 6.53 10.19
C LYS A 69 -14.23 5.36 9.22
N PHE A 70 -13.59 4.22 9.45
CA PHE A 70 -13.79 3.00 8.65
C PHE A 70 -15.06 2.22 9.00
N THR A 71 -15.73 2.55 10.12
CA THR A 71 -17.01 1.94 10.49
C THR A 71 -18.22 2.85 10.22
N GLU A 72 -17.99 4.15 10.01
CA GLU A 72 -19.01 5.11 9.56
C GLU A 72 -19.63 4.69 8.21
N ASN A 73 -20.91 5.04 8.02
CA ASN A 73 -21.67 4.81 6.77
C ASN A 73 -21.58 3.37 6.26
N ASP A 74 -21.84 2.40 7.14
CA ASP A 74 -21.76 0.96 6.82
C ASP A 74 -20.40 0.53 6.22
N SER A 75 -19.32 1.13 6.72
CA SER A 75 -17.97 0.86 6.24
C SER A 75 -17.73 1.22 4.76
N GLU A 76 -18.36 2.26 4.23
CA GLU A 76 -18.15 2.77 2.85
C GLU A 76 -16.66 2.94 2.47
N LYS A 77 -15.82 3.28 3.45
CA LYS A 77 -14.38 3.52 3.24
C LYS A 77 -13.63 2.20 3.07
N VAL A 78 -14.10 1.14 3.71
CA VAL A 78 -13.62 -0.23 3.46
C VAL A 78 -14.03 -0.65 2.05
N ASP A 79 -15.26 -0.36 1.63
CA ASP A 79 -15.71 -0.66 0.26
C ASP A 79 -14.86 0.05 -0.78
N ARG A 80 -14.60 1.34 -0.57
CA ARG A 80 -13.73 2.13 -1.46
C ARG A 80 -12.29 1.62 -1.47
N LEU A 81 -11.75 1.23 -0.31
CA LEU A 81 -10.42 0.61 -0.22
C LEU A 81 -10.36 -0.69 -1.02
N MET A 82 -11.39 -1.54 -0.90
CA MET A 82 -11.47 -2.81 -1.63
C MET A 82 -11.66 -2.59 -3.14
N GLU A 83 -12.44 -1.60 -3.56
CA GLU A 83 -12.57 -1.23 -4.97
C GLU A 83 -11.21 -0.86 -5.58
N LEU A 84 -10.42 -0.05 -4.87
CA LEU A 84 -9.07 0.31 -5.29
C LEU A 84 -8.14 -0.90 -5.28
N TYR A 85 -8.22 -1.76 -4.26
CA TYR A 85 -7.46 -3.01 -4.20
C TYR A 85 -7.66 -3.83 -5.47
N PHE A 86 -8.90 -4.08 -5.90
CA PHE A 86 -9.16 -4.85 -7.13
C PHE A 86 -8.68 -4.12 -8.38
N LYS A 87 -8.94 -2.81 -8.47
CA LYS A 87 -8.49 -2.01 -9.63
C LYS A 87 -6.98 -2.13 -9.86
N TYR A 88 -6.19 -2.02 -8.79
CA TYR A 88 -4.72 -2.11 -8.89
C TYR A 88 -4.22 -3.55 -8.95
N LEU A 89 -4.93 -4.50 -8.33
CA LEU A 89 -4.62 -5.93 -8.47
C LEU A 89 -4.78 -6.38 -9.93
N ASP A 90 -5.87 -6.00 -10.60
CA ASP A 90 -6.11 -6.37 -11.99
C ASP A 90 -5.05 -5.76 -12.92
N ALA A 91 -4.67 -4.50 -12.67
CA ALA A 91 -3.59 -3.83 -13.41
C ALA A 91 -2.24 -4.53 -13.20
N MET A 92 -1.92 -4.90 -11.96
CA MET A 92 -0.72 -5.70 -11.62
C MET A 92 -0.71 -7.05 -12.30
N GLN A 93 -1.79 -7.82 -12.21
CA GLN A 93 -1.86 -9.14 -12.83
C GLN A 93 -1.73 -9.07 -14.35
N ALA A 94 -2.26 -8.03 -14.99
CA ALA A 94 -2.08 -7.79 -16.41
C ALA A 94 -0.62 -7.47 -16.77
N ALA A 95 0.06 -6.65 -15.96
CA ALA A 95 1.46 -6.34 -16.14
C ALA A 95 2.36 -7.57 -15.91
N ASP A 96 2.16 -8.30 -14.81
CA ASP A 96 2.90 -9.52 -14.48
C ASP A 96 2.74 -10.58 -15.58
N LYS A 97 1.52 -10.82 -16.07
CA LYS A 97 1.28 -11.77 -17.16
C LYS A 97 2.02 -11.39 -18.45
N LYS A 98 2.12 -10.10 -18.75
CA LYS A 98 2.86 -9.62 -19.92
C LYS A 98 4.37 -9.83 -19.73
N ILE A 99 4.88 -9.51 -18.54
CA ILE A 99 6.29 -9.71 -18.17
C ILE A 99 6.65 -11.20 -18.22
N ASP A 100 5.84 -12.07 -17.64
CA ASP A 100 6.07 -13.52 -17.65
C ASP A 100 6.11 -14.09 -19.07
N GLY A 101 5.20 -13.62 -19.95
CA GLY A 101 5.20 -13.99 -21.36
C GLY A 101 6.50 -13.59 -22.07
N GLU A 102 6.96 -12.35 -21.85
CA GLU A 102 8.22 -11.85 -22.40
C GLU A 102 9.42 -12.62 -21.86
N LYS A 103 9.49 -12.87 -20.54
CA LYS A 103 10.53 -13.70 -19.92
C LYS A 103 10.58 -15.10 -20.56
N HIS A 104 9.43 -15.74 -20.76
CA HIS A 104 9.35 -17.03 -21.42
C HIS A 104 9.79 -16.99 -22.89
N ASP A 105 9.52 -15.91 -23.62
CA ASP A 105 10.00 -15.72 -24.99
C ASP A 105 11.51 -15.50 -25.05
N MET A 106 12.07 -14.70 -24.14
CA MET A 106 13.51 -14.44 -24.01
C MET A 106 14.28 -15.73 -23.75
N VAL A 107 13.83 -16.54 -22.78
CA VAL A 107 14.42 -17.85 -22.46
C VAL A 107 14.37 -18.78 -23.68
N ARG A 108 13.26 -18.78 -24.43
CA ARG A 108 13.15 -19.58 -25.68
C ARG A 108 14.11 -19.11 -26.78
N ARG A 109 14.43 -17.83 -26.83
CA ARG A 109 15.42 -17.26 -27.76
C ARG A 109 16.87 -17.42 -27.28
N GLY A 110 17.09 -17.93 -26.06
CA GLY A 110 18.41 -18.05 -25.45
C GLY A 110 18.97 -16.73 -24.93
N GLU A 111 18.13 -15.72 -24.73
CA GLU A 111 18.51 -14.46 -24.11
C GLU A 111 18.66 -14.65 -22.59
N ILE A 112 19.69 -14.04 -22.02
CA ILE A 112 19.93 -14.04 -20.58
C ILE A 112 19.10 -12.90 -19.98
N ILE A 113 18.35 -13.19 -18.93
CA ILE A 113 17.72 -12.17 -18.10
C ILE A 113 18.78 -11.77 -17.07
N ASP A 114 19.33 -10.56 -17.22
CA ASP A 114 20.27 -9.96 -16.29
C ASP A 114 19.56 -8.95 -15.36
N ASP A 115 20.33 -8.37 -14.45
CA ASP A 115 19.81 -7.44 -13.45
C ASP A 115 19.18 -6.18 -14.08
N ASP A 116 19.72 -5.68 -15.20
CA ASP A 116 19.18 -4.50 -15.91
C ASP A 116 17.78 -4.80 -16.48
N MET A 117 17.57 -6.01 -17.02
CA MET A 117 16.25 -6.45 -17.45
C MET A 117 15.27 -6.64 -16.28
N GLU A 118 15.73 -7.12 -15.12
CA GLU A 118 14.89 -7.23 -13.92
C GLU A 118 14.44 -5.84 -13.41
N ASP A 119 15.32 -4.85 -13.44
CA ASP A 119 15.00 -3.46 -13.12
C ASP A 119 13.95 -2.88 -14.08
N GLU A 120 14.04 -3.14 -15.38
CA GLU A 120 13.03 -2.71 -16.35
C GLU A 120 11.65 -3.34 -16.05
N PHE A 121 11.62 -4.64 -15.74
CA PHE A 121 10.39 -5.31 -15.34
C PHE A 121 9.81 -4.73 -14.04
N TYR A 122 10.66 -4.37 -13.07
CA TYR A 122 10.23 -3.72 -11.84
C TYR A 122 9.65 -2.33 -12.09
N LEU A 123 10.28 -1.50 -12.91
CA LEU A 123 9.76 -0.18 -13.32
C LEU A 123 8.38 -0.29 -13.97
N ARG A 124 8.19 -1.29 -14.84
CA ARG A 124 6.87 -1.55 -15.44
C ARG A 124 5.81 -1.97 -14.43
N ARG A 125 6.19 -2.70 -13.38
CA ARG A 125 5.29 -3.00 -12.26
C ARG A 125 4.98 -1.72 -11.46
N LEU A 126 5.94 -0.84 -11.24
CA LEU A 126 5.67 0.47 -10.62
C LEU A 126 4.70 1.31 -11.45
N ASP A 127 4.87 1.37 -12.78
CA ASP A 127 3.98 2.09 -13.70
C ASP A 127 2.54 1.56 -13.70
N ALA A 128 2.37 0.25 -13.49
CA ALA A 128 1.06 -0.37 -13.34
C ALA A 128 0.47 -0.24 -11.92
N GLY A 129 1.17 0.44 -11.00
CA GLY A 129 0.65 0.84 -9.69
C GLY A 129 1.01 -0.09 -8.53
N LEU A 130 2.12 -0.84 -8.63
CA LEU A 130 2.58 -1.76 -7.57
C LEU A 130 2.66 -1.06 -6.20
N PHE A 131 3.24 0.14 -6.16
CA PHE A 131 3.40 0.89 -4.92
C PHE A 131 2.06 1.21 -4.25
N VAL A 132 1.07 1.61 -5.03
CA VAL A 132 -0.27 1.93 -4.54
C VAL A 132 -0.96 0.68 -4.02
N LEU A 133 -0.83 -0.45 -4.73
CA LEU A 133 -1.37 -1.74 -4.31
C LEU A 133 -0.75 -2.20 -2.98
N GLN A 134 0.55 -2.05 -2.81
CA GLN A 134 1.26 -2.39 -1.57
C GLN A 134 0.76 -1.53 -0.39
N LEU A 135 0.58 -0.21 -0.59
CA LEU A 135 0.01 0.68 0.42
C LEU A 135 -1.43 0.30 0.80
N ILE A 136 -2.26 -0.06 -0.19
CA ILE A 136 -3.63 -0.53 0.05
C ILE A 136 -3.63 -1.81 0.88
N CYS A 137 -2.78 -2.78 0.52
CA CYS A 137 -2.63 -4.02 1.29
C CYS A 137 -2.17 -3.72 2.71
N TYR A 138 -1.25 -2.78 2.91
CA TYR A 138 -0.75 -2.38 4.22
C TYR A 138 -1.87 -1.77 5.09
N ILE A 139 -2.65 -0.83 4.53
CA ILE A 139 -3.81 -0.24 5.20
C ILE A 139 -4.79 -1.33 5.60
N MET A 140 -5.10 -2.25 4.68
CA MET A 140 -6.03 -3.35 4.91
C MET A 140 -5.55 -4.25 6.05
N ALA A 141 -4.27 -4.60 6.08
CA ALA A 141 -3.68 -5.36 7.18
C ALA A 141 -3.77 -4.61 8.52
N GLU A 142 -3.43 -3.32 8.55
CA GLU A 142 -3.53 -2.50 9.77
C GLU A 142 -4.95 -2.39 10.34
N ILE A 143 -5.95 -2.17 9.49
CA ILE A 143 -7.34 -2.01 9.95
C ILE A 143 -7.98 -3.33 10.36
N CYS A 144 -7.63 -4.45 9.73
CA CYS A 144 -8.09 -5.78 10.16
C CYS A 144 -7.49 -6.19 11.51
N ASN A 145 -6.24 -5.78 11.78
CA ASN A 145 -5.56 -5.98 13.06
C ASN A 145 -6.04 -5.05 14.19
N ALA A 146 -6.94 -4.12 13.88
CA ALA A 146 -7.44 -3.15 14.87
C ALA A 146 -8.45 -3.73 15.87
N ASN A 147 -8.71 -5.05 15.85
CA ASN A 147 -9.72 -5.73 16.67
C ASN A 147 -11.13 -5.14 16.54
N VAL A 148 -11.48 -4.64 15.34
CA VAL A 148 -12.82 -4.17 15.01
C VAL A 148 -13.51 -5.21 14.12
N PRO A 149 -14.44 -6.03 14.66
CA PRO A 149 -15.02 -7.15 13.92
C PRO A 149 -15.72 -6.75 12.62
N GLN A 150 -16.40 -5.60 12.61
CA GLN A 150 -17.12 -5.07 11.45
C GLN A 150 -16.20 -4.88 10.23
N ILE A 151 -15.02 -4.28 10.43
CA ILE A 151 -14.06 -4.03 9.35
C ILE A 151 -13.54 -5.36 8.80
N ARG A 152 -13.09 -6.24 9.70
CA ARG A 152 -12.54 -7.54 9.31
C ARG A 152 -13.57 -8.35 8.53
N GLN A 153 -14.80 -8.45 9.05
CA GLN A 153 -15.89 -9.16 8.39
C GLN A 153 -16.18 -8.60 7.00
N ARG A 154 -16.20 -7.26 6.85
CA ARG A 154 -16.46 -6.61 5.56
C ARG A 154 -15.36 -6.91 4.53
N VAL A 155 -14.08 -6.86 4.93
CA VAL A 155 -12.94 -7.20 4.06
C VAL A 155 -13.04 -8.65 3.58
N HIS A 156 -13.24 -9.63 4.48
CA HIS A 156 -13.38 -11.03 4.10
C HIS A 156 -14.59 -11.26 3.19
N GLN A 157 -15.72 -10.61 3.49
CA GLN A 157 -16.93 -10.72 2.67
C GLN A 157 -16.65 -10.28 1.23
N ILE A 158 -16.01 -9.12 1.04
CA ILE A 158 -15.72 -8.58 -0.28
C ILE A 158 -14.69 -9.44 -1.04
N LEU A 159 -13.64 -9.92 -0.37
CA LEU A 159 -12.67 -10.83 -0.97
C LEU A 159 -13.34 -12.10 -1.49
N ASN A 160 -14.19 -12.72 -0.68
CA ASN A 160 -14.92 -13.93 -1.05
C ASN A 160 -15.89 -13.69 -2.22
N MET A 161 -16.62 -12.56 -2.23
CA MET A 161 -17.54 -12.22 -3.31
C MET A 161 -16.85 -12.05 -4.67
N ARG A 162 -15.60 -11.56 -4.68
CA ARG A 162 -14.82 -11.35 -5.91
C ARG A 162 -13.90 -12.52 -6.25
N GLY A 163 -13.94 -13.61 -5.49
CA GLY A 163 -13.08 -14.78 -5.70
C GLY A 163 -11.58 -14.54 -5.40
N SER A 164 -11.25 -13.46 -4.68
CA SER A 164 -9.88 -13.18 -4.25
C SER A 164 -9.60 -13.80 -2.88
N SER A 165 -8.32 -14.00 -2.58
CA SER A 165 -7.88 -14.61 -1.34
C SER A 165 -6.96 -13.68 -0.56
N ILE A 166 -7.07 -13.72 0.77
CA ILE A 166 -6.11 -13.12 1.70
C ILE A 166 -4.68 -13.58 1.42
N LYS A 167 -4.50 -14.78 0.85
CA LYS A 167 -3.17 -15.26 0.44
C LYS A 167 -2.47 -14.32 -0.54
N ILE A 168 -3.21 -13.71 -1.46
CA ILE A 168 -2.68 -12.75 -2.44
C ILE A 168 -2.22 -11.48 -1.72
N VAL A 169 -3.04 -10.94 -0.82
CA VAL A 169 -2.68 -9.78 0.02
C VAL A 169 -1.41 -10.06 0.81
N ARG A 170 -1.33 -11.23 1.45
CA ARG A 170 -0.18 -11.66 2.24
C ARG A 170 1.08 -11.77 1.38
N HIS A 171 0.96 -12.26 0.15
CA HIS A 171 2.08 -12.34 -0.78
C HIS A 171 2.61 -10.95 -1.14
N ILE A 172 1.73 -10.03 -1.53
CA ILE A 172 2.10 -8.64 -1.87
C ILE A 172 2.78 -7.94 -0.68
N LEU A 173 2.29 -8.16 0.54
CA LEU A 173 2.87 -7.54 1.73
C LEU A 173 4.22 -8.12 2.14
N LYS A 174 4.45 -9.41 1.88
CA LYS A 174 5.78 -10.03 2.07
C LYS A 174 6.79 -9.44 1.09
N GLU A 175 6.43 -9.35 -0.18
CA GLU A 175 7.26 -8.72 -1.21
C GLU A 175 7.54 -7.25 -0.86
N TYR A 176 6.53 -6.51 -0.38
CA TYR A 176 6.73 -5.15 0.12
C TYR A 176 7.74 -5.13 1.28
N ALA A 177 7.60 -6.01 2.27
CA ALA A 177 8.48 -6.06 3.43
C ALA A 177 9.94 -6.43 3.09
N GLU A 178 10.15 -7.27 2.07
CA GLU A 178 11.47 -7.64 1.55
C GLU A 178 12.17 -6.47 0.84
N ASN A 179 11.40 -5.61 0.18
CA ASN A 179 11.91 -4.45 -0.56
C ASN A 179 11.98 -3.15 0.27
N ILE A 180 11.76 -3.21 1.60
CA ILE A 180 11.87 -2.02 2.44
C ILE A 180 13.34 -1.63 2.66
N GLY A 181 13.68 -0.44 2.14
CA GLY A 181 14.70 0.41 2.77
C GLY A 181 16.07 0.48 2.11
N ASP A 182 16.16 0.58 0.79
CA ASP A 182 17.43 0.90 0.11
C ASP A 182 18.13 2.21 0.56
N GLY A 183 17.50 3.02 1.42
CA GLY A 183 18.06 4.27 1.93
C GLY A 183 18.13 4.45 3.45
N LYS A 184 17.96 3.42 4.30
CA LYS A 184 17.94 3.55 5.78
C LYS A 184 18.80 2.52 6.51
N ASN A 185 19.18 2.84 7.76
CA ASN A 185 19.94 1.95 8.65
C ASN A 185 19.31 0.55 8.75
N GLN A 186 20.17 -0.47 8.78
CA GLN A 186 19.77 -1.89 8.78
C GLN A 186 18.81 -2.26 9.92
N GLU A 187 19.01 -1.72 11.12
CA GLU A 187 18.09 -1.92 12.27
C GLU A 187 16.67 -1.39 12.02
N PHE A 188 16.54 -0.28 11.26
CA PHE A 188 15.23 0.27 10.89
C PHE A 188 14.53 -0.66 9.89
N ARG A 189 15.27 -1.28 8.97
CA ARG A 189 14.70 -2.23 8.01
C ARG A 189 14.17 -3.47 8.70
N GLU A 190 14.99 -4.08 9.55
CA GLU A 190 14.63 -5.30 10.26
C GLU A 190 13.43 -5.09 11.20
N SER A 191 13.36 -3.94 11.88
CA SER A 191 12.22 -3.61 12.74
C SER A 191 10.93 -3.34 11.95
N GLU A 192 11.01 -2.66 10.80
CA GLU A 192 9.84 -2.44 9.93
C GLU A 192 9.36 -3.73 9.27
N GLN A 193 10.29 -4.54 8.76
CA GLN A 193 10.01 -5.84 8.16
C GLN A 193 9.32 -6.74 9.19
N LYS A 194 9.87 -6.82 10.41
CA LYS A 194 9.26 -7.59 11.50
C LYS A 194 7.84 -7.10 11.81
N ARG A 195 7.63 -5.78 11.93
CA ARG A 195 6.28 -5.23 12.18
C ARG A 195 5.28 -5.65 11.11
N ILE A 196 5.66 -5.58 9.83
CA ILE A 196 4.77 -5.94 8.73
C ILE A 196 4.47 -7.44 8.74
N LEU A 197 5.46 -8.28 9.04
CA LEU A 197 5.25 -9.72 9.18
C LEU A 197 4.32 -10.06 10.37
N ASP A 198 4.47 -9.38 11.51
CA ASP A 198 3.60 -9.54 12.68
C ASP A 198 2.13 -9.17 12.35
N LEU A 199 1.92 -8.17 11.49
CA LEU A 199 0.58 -7.82 10.99
C LEU A 199 -0.04 -8.96 10.17
N LEU A 200 0.77 -9.75 9.46
CA LEU A 200 0.27 -10.85 8.63
C LEU A 200 -0.11 -12.11 9.41
N GLU A 201 0.40 -12.29 10.64
CA GLU A 201 0.07 -13.43 11.49
C GLU A 201 -1.38 -13.38 11.98
N ASN A 202 -1.86 -12.17 12.24
CA ASN A 202 -3.18 -11.90 12.79
C ASN A 202 -4.24 -11.55 11.71
N PHE A 203 -3.86 -11.65 10.44
CA PHE A 203 -4.64 -11.30 9.24
C PHE A 203 -5.20 -12.52 8.50
#